data_AF-A0AAX1Q591-F1
#
_entry.id   AF-A0AAX1Q591-F1
#
_cell.length_a   1.000
_cell.length_b   1.000
_cell.length_c   1.000
_cell.angle_alpha   90.00
_cell.angle_beta   90.00
_cell.angle_gamma   90.00
#
_symmetry.space_group_name_H-M   'P 1'
#
loop_
_entity.id
_entity.type
_entity.pdbx_description
1 polymer ?
#
loop_
_entity_poly.entity_id
_entity_poly.type
_entity_poly.pdbx_seq_one_letter_code
_entity_poly.pdbx_strand_id
1 'polypeptide(L)'
;MEQRAYLSLQTLFLKSASKLLQESPLLEVKEYYEKLKSLVPYRRIQYMFEKIPFLHGEVHGEMIKILTSSFGYAVKERALTFLEDIKFVPNRRPYVLCGPQTYELNEAGEFAVTADLSVTCYPHDTVFFVSLSATQYDLISHATLKMKDQDIQSQIHAQKEPRNRIS
;
A
#
# COMPACT_ATOMS: atom_id res chain seq x y z
N MET A 1 13.17 -13.20 -20.81
CA MET A 1 12.31 -12.47 -19.85
C MET A 1 13.21 -11.94 -18.77
N GLU A 2 13.43 -10.63 -18.72
CA GLU A 2 14.15 -10.00 -17.62
C GLU A 2 13.38 -10.29 -16.32
N GLN A 3 14.07 -10.82 -15.31
CA GLN A 3 13.54 -10.91 -13.96
C GLN A 3 13.24 -9.49 -13.50
N ARG A 4 11.95 -9.08 -13.52
CA ARG A 4 11.52 -7.85 -12.86
C ARG A 4 11.97 -7.95 -11.41
N ALA A 5 12.85 -7.04 -10.98
CA ALA A 5 13.27 -6.99 -9.59
C ALA A 5 12.04 -6.87 -8.70
N TYR A 6 11.84 -7.84 -7.81
CA TYR A 6 10.71 -7.88 -6.88
C TYR A 6 10.82 -6.71 -5.90
N LEU A 7 10.06 -5.64 -6.14
CA LEU A 7 10.09 -4.45 -5.28
C LEU A 7 9.24 -4.67 -4.04
N SER A 8 9.86 -4.67 -2.85
CA SER A 8 9.16 -4.80 -1.56
C SER A 8 7.98 -3.81 -1.42
N LEU A 9 6.97 -4.15 -0.59
CA LEU A 9 5.92 -3.20 -0.20
C LEU A 9 6.49 -1.87 0.28
N GLN A 10 7.57 -1.90 1.05
CA GLN A 10 8.31 -0.72 1.49
C GLN A 10 8.82 0.12 0.32
N THR A 11 9.45 -0.51 -0.66
CA THR A 11 10.01 0.19 -1.82
C THR A 11 8.92 0.85 -2.66
N LEU A 12 7.81 0.14 -2.90
CA LEU A 12 6.66 0.68 -3.64
C LEU A 12 6.01 1.84 -2.88
N PHE A 13 5.84 1.70 -1.57
CA PHE A 13 5.32 2.73 -0.69
C PHE A 13 6.19 3.99 -0.74
N LEU A 14 7.49 3.86 -0.49
CA LEU A 14 8.42 5.00 -0.49
C LEU A 14 8.53 5.68 -1.85
N LYS A 15 8.45 4.92 -2.94
CA LYS A 15 8.44 5.46 -4.29
C LYS A 15 7.20 6.33 -4.52
N SER A 16 6.01 5.84 -4.17
CA SER A 16 4.78 6.60 -4.29
C SER A 16 4.75 7.81 -3.36
N ALA A 17 5.13 7.63 -2.09
CA ALA A 17 5.16 8.71 -1.10
C ALA A 17 6.08 9.84 -1.56
N SER A 18 7.30 9.50 -2.01
CA SER A 18 8.25 10.51 -2.51
C SER A 18 7.69 11.30 -3.68
N LYS A 19 6.96 10.65 -4.60
CA LYS A 19 6.33 11.33 -5.73
C LYS A 19 5.22 12.30 -5.26
N LEU A 20 4.29 11.82 -4.44
CA LEU A 20 3.16 12.63 -3.98
C LEU A 20 3.61 13.80 -3.10
N LEU A 21 4.64 13.60 -2.27
CA LEU A 21 5.25 14.65 -1.47
C LEU A 21 5.87 15.77 -2.34
N GLN A 22 6.52 15.43 -3.44
CA GLN A 22 7.07 16.42 -4.39
C GLN A 22 5.97 17.21 -5.12
N GLU A 23 4.89 16.51 -5.46
CA GLU A 23 3.76 17.05 -6.22
C GLU A 23 2.78 17.86 -5.35
N SER A 24 2.88 17.76 -4.03
CA SER A 24 1.98 18.44 -3.10
C SER A 24 1.95 19.95 -3.37
N PRO A 25 0.78 20.62 -3.30
CA PRO A 25 0.70 22.07 -3.46
C PRO A 25 1.21 22.83 -2.23
N LEU A 26 1.31 22.17 -1.06
CA LEU A 26 1.66 22.81 0.21
C LEU A 26 3.18 22.94 0.36
N LEU A 27 3.66 24.15 0.66
CA LEU A 27 5.10 24.43 0.80
C LEU A 27 5.70 23.62 1.96
N GLU A 28 4.99 23.54 3.08
CA GLU A 28 5.40 22.83 4.28
C GLU A 28 5.58 21.34 4.03
N VAL A 29 4.75 20.74 3.16
CA VAL A 29 4.88 19.33 2.76
C VAL A 29 6.13 19.13 1.89
N LYS A 30 6.47 20.08 1.03
CA LYS A 30 7.73 20.04 0.26
C LYS A 30 8.95 20.23 1.16
N GLU A 31 8.92 21.17 2.10
CA GLU A 31 10.00 21.34 3.08
C GLU A 31 10.18 20.08 3.95
N TYR A 32 9.07 19.44 4.29
CA TYR A 32 9.07 18.15 4.95
C TYR A 32 9.72 17.06 4.10
N TYR A 33 9.43 17.03 2.79
CA TYR A 33 10.08 16.13 1.84
C TYR A 33 11.58 16.35 1.71
N GLU A 34 12.04 17.60 1.70
CA GLU A 34 13.47 17.93 1.69
C GLU A 34 14.20 17.32 2.89
N LYS A 35 13.59 17.39 4.09
CA LYS A 35 14.14 16.74 5.30
C LYS A 35 14.18 15.22 5.19
N LEU A 36 13.19 14.60 4.56
CA LEU A 36 13.15 13.14 4.36
C LEU A 36 14.27 12.63 3.45
N LYS A 37 14.71 13.43 2.47
CA LYS A 37 15.73 12.97 1.49
C LYS A 37 17.06 12.60 2.12
N SER A 38 17.47 13.28 3.19
CA SER A 38 18.71 12.96 3.92
C SER A 38 18.62 11.70 4.78
N LEU A 39 17.40 11.21 5.03
CA LEU A 39 17.16 10.02 5.84
C LEU A 39 17.26 8.74 5.01
N VAL A 40 17.71 7.67 5.65
CA VAL A 40 17.66 6.31 5.12
C VAL A 40 16.20 5.79 5.07
N PRO A 41 15.87 4.82 4.19
CA PRO A 41 14.48 4.40 3.91
C PRO A 41 13.61 4.16 5.15
N TYR A 42 14.10 3.39 6.12
CA TYR A 42 13.33 3.09 7.33
C TYR A 42 13.07 4.33 8.19
N ARG A 43 14.05 5.24 8.30
CA ARG A 43 13.89 6.51 9.02
C ARG A 43 12.89 7.43 8.34
N ARG A 44 12.77 7.38 7.00
CA ARG A 44 11.74 8.15 6.28
C ARG A 44 10.34 7.72 6.70
N ILE A 45 10.10 6.41 6.75
CA ILE A 45 8.79 5.86 7.14
C ILE A 45 8.49 6.21 8.60
N GLN A 46 9.45 5.98 9.50
CA GLN A 46 9.33 6.37 10.90
C GLN A 46 8.95 7.84 11.05
N TYR A 47 9.74 8.71 10.43
CA TYR A 47 9.54 10.15 10.53
C TYR A 47 8.17 10.58 9.97
N MET A 48 7.70 9.96 8.87
CA MET A 48 6.37 10.19 8.30
C MET A 48 5.24 9.90 9.29
N PHE A 49 5.24 8.75 9.94
CA PHE A 49 4.19 8.38 10.89
C PHE A 49 4.32 9.15 12.21
N GLU A 50 5.54 9.30 12.74
CA GLU A 50 5.80 10.02 13.99
C GLU A 50 5.36 11.49 13.94
N LYS A 51 5.45 12.14 12.77
CA LYS A 51 5.18 13.57 12.66
C LYS A 51 3.71 13.92 12.51
N ILE A 52 2.87 13.00 12.05
CA ILE A 52 1.46 13.28 11.76
C ILE A 52 0.67 13.89 12.94
N PRO A 53 0.80 13.40 14.18
CA PRO A 53 0.12 14.00 15.33
C PRO A 53 0.43 15.47 15.57
N PHE A 54 1.59 15.93 15.11
CA PHE A 54 2.09 17.29 15.30
C PHE A 54 1.83 18.18 14.08
N LEU A 55 1.20 17.65 13.03
CA LEU A 55 0.76 18.43 11.88
C LEU A 55 -0.64 18.96 12.14
N HIS A 56 -0.91 20.16 11.64
CA HIS A 56 -2.20 20.83 11.82
C HIS A 56 -2.73 21.37 10.49
N GLY A 57 -4.04 21.59 10.43
CA GLY A 57 -4.71 22.17 9.26
C GLY A 57 -4.56 21.33 7.98
N GLU A 58 -4.36 22.00 6.85
CA GLU A 58 -4.30 21.38 5.53
C GLU A 58 -3.12 20.42 5.39
N VAL A 59 -1.99 20.70 6.04
CA VAL A 59 -0.78 19.86 6.01
C VAL A 59 -1.05 18.48 6.61
N HIS A 60 -1.84 18.41 7.68
CA HIS A 60 -2.23 17.14 8.30
C HIS A 60 -3.05 16.28 7.34
N GLY A 61 -4.09 16.87 6.73
CA GLY A 61 -4.95 16.17 5.78
C GLY A 61 -4.21 15.70 4.54
N GLU A 62 -3.32 16.53 3.99
CA GLU A 62 -2.50 16.19 2.84
C GLU A 62 -1.52 15.05 3.17
N MET A 63 -0.89 15.05 4.34
CA MET A 63 0.00 13.96 4.75
C MET A 63 -0.75 12.64 4.94
N ILE A 64 -1.94 12.65 5.55
CA ILE A 64 -2.80 11.46 5.64
C ILE A 64 -3.09 10.92 4.24
N LYS A 65 -3.53 11.79 3.33
CA LYS A 65 -3.84 11.42 1.94
C LYS A 65 -2.62 10.83 1.22
N ILE A 66 -1.44 11.39 1.43
CA ILE A 66 -0.18 10.89 0.87
C ILE A 66 0.12 9.49 1.40
N LEU A 67 0.02 9.25 2.71
CA LEU A 67 0.30 7.94 3.28
C LEU A 67 -0.69 6.88 2.78
N THR A 68 -1.99 7.18 2.83
CA THR A 68 -3.03 6.24 2.42
C THR A 68 -2.96 5.95 0.91
N SER A 69 -2.75 6.97 0.09
CA SER A 69 -2.59 6.80 -1.37
C SER A 69 -1.33 5.99 -1.71
N SER A 70 -0.23 6.22 -0.98
CA SER A 70 1.03 5.51 -1.22
C SER A 70 0.95 4.05 -0.80
N PHE A 71 0.24 3.75 0.29
CA PHE A 71 -0.01 2.39 0.72
C PHE A 71 -0.96 1.66 -0.23
N GLY A 72 -2.05 2.31 -0.65
CA GLY A 72 -2.96 1.79 -1.67
C GLY A 72 -2.25 1.50 -3.00
N TYR A 73 -1.33 2.37 -3.43
CA TYR A 73 -0.47 2.10 -4.58
C TYR A 73 0.37 0.84 -4.38
N ALA A 74 1.05 0.71 -3.23
CA ALA A 74 1.92 -0.43 -2.96
C ALA A 74 1.14 -1.76 -2.97
N VAL A 75 0.00 -1.82 -2.28
CA VAL A 75 -0.89 -3.00 -2.25
C VAL A 75 -1.37 -3.35 -3.66
N LYS A 76 -1.80 -2.34 -4.43
CA LYS A 76 -2.26 -2.52 -5.81
C LYS A 76 -1.17 -3.11 -6.70
N GLU A 77 0.02 -2.52 -6.75
CA GLU A 77 1.10 -3.02 -7.61
C GLU A 77 1.53 -4.44 -7.20
N ARG A 78 1.51 -4.76 -5.90
CA ARG A 78 1.77 -6.12 -5.43
C ARG A 78 0.74 -7.13 -5.89
N ALA A 79 -0.54 -6.83 -5.69
CA ALA A 79 -1.63 -7.71 -6.11
C ALA A 79 -1.61 -7.94 -7.62
N LEU A 80 -1.39 -6.88 -8.41
CA LEU A 80 -1.31 -6.99 -9.87
C LEU A 80 -0.11 -7.82 -10.33
N THR A 81 1.07 -7.62 -9.72
CA THR A 81 2.27 -8.43 -10.03
C THR A 81 1.98 -9.91 -9.80
N PHE A 82 1.36 -10.25 -8.66
CA PHE A 82 1.01 -11.62 -8.35
C PHE A 82 -0.01 -12.21 -9.36
N LEU A 83 -1.05 -11.45 -9.72
CA LEU A 83 -2.04 -11.87 -10.72
C LEU A 83 -1.39 -12.14 -12.09
N GLU A 84 -0.47 -11.26 -12.52
CA GLU A 84 0.33 -11.46 -13.73
C GLU A 84 1.16 -12.76 -13.66
N ASP A 85 1.83 -13.01 -12.54
CA ASP A 85 2.65 -14.22 -12.32
C ASP A 85 1.83 -15.52 -12.44
N ILE A 86 0.56 -15.49 -12.01
CA ILE A 86 -0.36 -16.63 -12.13
C ILE A 86 -1.19 -16.65 -13.41
N LYS A 87 -0.86 -15.79 -14.39
CA LYS A 87 -1.52 -15.66 -15.70
C LYS A 87 -2.98 -15.18 -15.65
N PHE A 88 -3.38 -14.47 -14.60
CA PHE A 88 -4.65 -13.75 -14.55
C PHE A 88 -4.42 -12.32 -15.03
N VAL A 89 -5.00 -11.98 -16.19
CA VAL A 89 -4.82 -10.65 -16.79
C VAL A 89 -5.93 -9.72 -16.30
N PRO A 90 -5.61 -8.58 -15.68
CA PRO A 90 -6.64 -7.65 -15.21
C PRO A 90 -7.45 -7.05 -16.38
N ASN A 91 -8.79 -7.13 -16.30
CA ASN A 91 -9.71 -6.84 -17.41
C ASN A 91 -9.99 -5.35 -17.63
N ARG A 92 -10.04 -4.54 -16.57
CA ARG A 92 -10.42 -3.13 -16.65
C ARG A 92 -9.56 -2.27 -15.74
N ARG A 93 -8.99 -1.21 -16.31
CA ARG A 93 -8.59 -0.04 -15.54
C ARG A 93 -9.81 0.90 -15.43
N PRO A 94 -10.06 1.53 -14.28
CA PRO A 94 -9.26 1.47 -13.07
C PRO A 94 -9.54 0.20 -12.24
N TYR A 95 -8.49 -0.38 -11.67
CA TYR A 95 -8.62 -1.21 -10.48
C TYR A 95 -9.18 -0.32 -9.38
N VAL A 96 -10.23 -0.76 -8.70
CA VAL A 96 -10.91 0.11 -7.75
C VAL A 96 -10.26 -0.10 -6.39
N LEU A 97 -9.55 0.92 -5.90
CA LEU A 97 -9.29 1.03 -4.47
C LEU A 97 -10.66 1.25 -3.81
N CYS A 98 -11.19 0.20 -3.22
CA CYS A 98 -12.60 0.09 -2.85
C CYS A 98 -12.69 -0.05 -1.33
N GLY A 99 -12.68 1.08 -0.64
CA GLY A 99 -12.81 1.09 0.81
C GLY A 99 -12.41 2.43 1.39
N PRO A 100 -12.74 2.68 2.66
CA PRO A 100 -12.22 3.82 3.38
C PRO A 100 -10.69 3.73 3.43
N GLN A 101 -10.02 4.68 2.77
CA GLN A 101 -8.59 4.88 2.93
C GLN A 101 -8.37 5.62 4.24
N THR A 102 -8.53 4.90 5.35
CA THR A 102 -8.48 5.49 6.67
C THR A 102 -7.12 5.33 7.31
N TYR A 103 -6.74 6.38 8.03
CA TYR A 103 -5.62 6.44 8.94
C TYR A 103 -6.22 6.41 10.34
N GLU A 104 -6.05 5.30 11.04
CA GLU A 104 -6.74 5.02 12.32
C GLU A 104 -5.74 4.58 13.38
N LEU A 105 -6.12 4.74 14.64
CA LEU A 105 -5.39 4.12 15.74
C LEU A 105 -5.84 2.66 15.86
N ASN A 106 -4.88 1.73 15.82
CA ASN A 106 -5.13 0.32 16.10
C ASN A 106 -5.35 0.09 17.62
N GLU A 107 -5.60 -1.16 18.00
CA GLU A 107 -5.83 -1.55 19.41
C GLU A 107 -4.64 -1.22 20.34
N ALA A 108 -3.43 -1.10 19.78
CA ALA A 108 -2.22 -0.72 20.50
C ALA A 108 -2.02 0.82 20.58
N GLY A 109 -2.93 1.62 20.02
CA GLY A 109 -2.80 3.07 19.95
C GLY A 109 -1.78 3.55 18.92
N GLU A 110 -1.47 2.73 17.93
CA GLU A 110 -0.54 3.05 16.84
C GLU A 110 -1.30 3.41 15.58
N PHE A 111 -0.76 4.33 14.80
CA PHE A 111 -1.37 4.66 13.52
C PHE A 111 -1.19 3.57 12.48
N ALA A 112 -2.31 3.13 11.92
CA ALA A 112 -2.42 2.17 10.86
C ALA A 112 -3.01 2.82 9.59
N VAL A 113 -2.48 2.41 8.44
CA VAL A 113 -3.07 2.69 7.13
C VAL A 113 -3.71 1.42 6.60
N THR A 114 -4.92 1.53 6.09
CA THR A 114 -5.65 0.42 5.47
C THR A 114 -5.86 0.69 3.99
N ALA A 115 -5.72 -0.35 3.18
CA ALA A 115 -5.97 -0.31 1.75
C ALA A 115 -6.78 -1.53 1.31
N ASP A 116 -7.91 -1.24 0.66
CA ASP A 116 -8.78 -2.22 0.06
C ASP A 116 -8.74 -2.08 -1.46
N LEU A 117 -8.67 -3.21 -2.15
CA LEU A 117 -8.53 -3.29 -3.59
C LEU A 117 -9.45 -4.37 -4.16
N SER A 118 -10.18 -4.04 -5.22
CA SER A 118 -10.89 -5.01 -6.05
C SER A 118 -10.32 -5.01 -7.47
N VAL A 119 -10.07 -6.21 -8.00
CA VAL A 119 -9.52 -6.42 -9.34
C VAL A 119 -10.33 -7.48 -10.09
N THR A 120 -10.92 -7.09 -11.22
CA THR A 120 -11.58 -8.03 -12.15
C THR A 120 -10.57 -8.57 -13.17
N CYS A 121 -10.55 -9.89 -13.41
CA CYS A 121 -9.56 -10.55 -14.27
C CYS A 121 -10.17 -11.47 -15.35
N TYR A 122 -9.50 -11.56 -16.52
CA TYR A 122 -9.72 -12.54 -17.59
C TYR A 122 -9.07 -13.90 -17.25
N PRO A 123 -9.56 -15.06 -17.75
CA PRO A 123 -10.71 -15.30 -18.65
C PRO A 123 -12.09 -15.43 -18.02
N HIS A 124 -12.21 -15.30 -16.69
CA HIS A 124 -13.42 -15.71 -15.98
C HIS A 124 -14.20 -14.57 -15.31
N ASP A 125 -13.89 -13.31 -15.65
CA ASP A 125 -14.42 -12.11 -14.97
C ASP A 125 -14.37 -12.23 -13.44
N THR A 126 -13.37 -12.95 -12.92
CA THR A 126 -13.21 -13.21 -11.49
C THR A 126 -12.82 -11.91 -10.81
N VAL A 127 -13.53 -11.57 -9.72
CA VAL A 127 -13.21 -10.43 -8.88
C VAL A 127 -12.40 -10.90 -7.69
N PHE A 128 -11.17 -10.38 -7.57
CA PHE A 128 -10.31 -10.58 -6.41
C PHE A 128 -10.40 -9.37 -5.48
N PHE A 129 -10.57 -9.62 -4.20
CA PHE A 129 -10.55 -8.61 -3.15
C PHE A 129 -9.28 -8.76 -2.31
N VAL A 130 -8.56 -7.66 -2.10
CA VAL A 130 -7.38 -7.62 -1.24
C VAL A 130 -7.58 -6.52 -0.22
N SER A 131 -7.52 -6.86 1.06
CA SER A 131 -7.54 -5.90 2.17
C SER A 131 -6.26 -6.05 2.97
N LEU A 132 -5.55 -4.96 3.21
CA LEU A 132 -4.34 -4.96 4.03
C LEU A 132 -4.33 -3.76 4.95
N SER A 133 -3.89 -3.98 6.18
CA SER A 133 -3.57 -2.91 7.14
C SER A 133 -2.11 -2.99 7.58
N ALA A 134 -1.47 -1.83 7.72
CA ALA A 134 -0.07 -1.71 8.12
C ALA A 134 0.20 -0.46 8.95
N THR A 135 1.10 -0.60 9.92
CA THR A 135 1.73 0.50 10.67
C THR A 135 3.10 0.82 10.09
N GLN A 136 3.79 1.82 10.65
CA GLN A 136 5.20 2.07 10.34
C GLN A 136 6.09 0.84 10.59
N TYR A 137 5.82 0.02 11.62
CA TYR A 137 6.64 -1.13 11.95
C TYR A 137 6.52 -2.22 10.89
N ASP A 138 5.30 -2.43 10.40
CA ASP A 138 5.02 -3.36 9.31
C ASP A 138 5.75 -2.98 8.02
N LEU A 139 5.88 -1.67 7.76
CA LEU A 139 6.53 -1.14 6.57
C LEU A 139 8.07 -1.03 6.68
N ILE A 140 8.63 -1.18 7.89
CA ILE A 140 10.08 -1.02 8.15
C ILE A 140 10.77 -2.38 8.34
N SER A 141 10.13 -3.30 9.05
CA SER A 141 10.71 -4.61 9.37
C SER A 141 10.64 -5.54 8.16
N HIS A 142 11.78 -6.09 7.72
CA HIS A 142 11.82 -7.06 6.63
C HIS A 142 10.98 -8.31 6.89
N ALA A 143 10.96 -8.81 8.13
CA ALA A 143 10.14 -9.96 8.49
C ALA A 143 8.65 -9.62 8.34
N THR A 144 8.26 -8.44 8.82
CA THR A 144 6.86 -8.00 8.78
C THR A 144 6.41 -7.67 7.35
N LEU A 145 7.27 -7.04 6.54
CA LEU A 145 7.03 -6.83 5.11
C LEU A 145 6.78 -8.15 4.37
N LYS A 146 7.59 -9.17 4.66
CA LYS A 146 7.42 -10.51 4.09
C LYS A 146 6.08 -11.13 4.50
N MET A 147 5.67 -10.95 5.77
CA MET A 147 4.35 -11.39 6.23
C MET A 147 3.23 -10.66 5.49
N LYS A 148 3.32 -9.34 5.31
CA LYS A 148 2.32 -8.56 4.54
C LYS A 148 2.25 -8.98 3.07
N ASP A 149 3.40 -9.27 2.45
CA ASP A 149 3.45 -9.83 1.10
C ASP A 149 2.78 -11.22 1.06
N GLN A 150 3.04 -12.08 2.05
CA GLN A 150 2.41 -13.40 2.19
C GLN A 150 0.89 -13.30 2.44
N ASP A 151 0.43 -12.29 3.18
CA ASP A 151 -1.00 -12.05 3.43
C ASP A 151 -1.73 -11.71 2.13
N ILE A 152 -1.17 -10.82 1.30
CA ILE A 152 -1.70 -10.51 -0.04
C ILE A 152 -1.77 -11.80 -0.88
N GLN A 153 -0.67 -12.55 -0.94
CA GLN A 153 -0.62 -13.80 -1.71
C GLN A 153 -1.65 -14.82 -1.23
N SER A 154 -1.79 -15.00 0.10
CA SER A 154 -2.71 -15.95 0.71
C SER A 154 -4.17 -15.58 0.42
N GLN A 155 -4.52 -14.30 0.50
CA GLN A 155 -5.87 -13.82 0.15
C GLN A 155 -6.22 -14.11 -1.30
N ILE A 156 -5.30 -13.86 -2.24
CA ILE A 156 -5.54 -14.12 -3.66
C ILE A 156 -5.59 -15.63 -3.93
N HIS A 157 -4.71 -16.43 -3.31
CA HIS A 157 -4.72 -17.89 -3.43
C HIS A 157 -6.03 -18.50 -2.92
N ALA A 158 -6.51 -18.10 -1.74
CA ALA A 158 -7.75 -18.60 -1.15
C ALA A 158 -9.00 -18.28 -2.01
N GLN A 159 -8.97 -17.18 -2.77
CA GLN A 159 -10.04 -16.81 -3.70
C GLN A 159 -9.92 -17.51 -5.05
N LYS A 160 -8.74 -18.03 -5.41
CA LYS A 160 -8.50 -18.82 -6.62
C LYS A 160 -8.98 -20.26 -6.46
N GLU A 161 -8.83 -20.83 -5.28
CA GLU A 161 -9.30 -22.20 -5.03
C GLU A 161 -10.83 -22.25 -5.20
N PRO A 162 -11.35 -23.14 -6.06
CA PRO A 162 -12.79 -23.31 -6.16
C PRO A 162 -13.28 -23.69 -4.76
N ARG A 163 -14.17 -22.87 -4.17
CA ARG A 163 -14.98 -23.32 -3.03
C ARG A 163 -15.56 -24.65 -3.46
N ASN A 164 -15.09 -25.74 -2.85
CA ASN A 164 -15.56 -27.09 -3.19
C ASN A 164 -17.07 -27.03 -3.28
N ARG A 165 -17.58 -27.41 -4.45
CA ARG A 165 -18.99 -27.53 -4.76
C ARG A 165 -19.64 -28.22 -3.57
N ILE A 166 -20.51 -27.51 -2.87
CA ILE A 166 -21.47 -28.15 -1.98
C ILE A 166 -22.27 -29.04 -2.93
N SER A 167 -21.95 -30.33 -2.87
CA SER A 167 -22.60 -31.40 -3.61
C SER A 167 -23.94 -31.69 -2.96
#